data_AF-A0A1H3UIL4-F1
#
_entry.id   AF-A0A1H3UIL4-F1
#
_cell.length_a   1.000
_cell.length_b   1.000
_cell.length_c   1.000
_cell.angle_alpha   90.00
_cell.angle_beta   90.00
_cell.angle_gamma   90.00
#
_symmetry.space_group_name_H-M   'P 1'
#
loop_
_entity.id
_entity.type
_entity.pdbx_description
1 polymer ?
#
loop_
_entity_poly.entity_id
_entity_poly.type
_entity_poly.pdbx_seq_one_letter_code
_entity_poly.pdbx_strand_id
1 'polypeptide(L)'
;MRHSRMLASLCAIVLAVAGGLAASAPAAAGQRCISTPSEYRAAWQAKQVRCVAPTLFATVHSRGDSFLYPAGFAYAWAGSSDNLEAYLKLRHRYGDEPAKVGVGILSYVGFPGLESWPYPMDLAVYTLPRGVHAKVPTFAAWYRLVDLGIPRAALRELERSYARIGRDQDVVDAFEHVTGCRRDDLLAGAFPSADIGCDADFLDALTAAGPSPYEGAESTQCFANFDEQYAGRRNAAALRAVLYQCQDAGFLNTGAGIGYNTYADPLICAPAAAQSVRQRYTGHEFVLPNASLDQLPAAVDIPLDIGEPGQRPYLHEGYC
;
A
#
# COMPACT_ATOMS: atom_id res chain seq x y z
N MET A 1 85.42 7.01 1.49
CA MET A 1 84.57 6.74 2.67
C MET A 1 83.13 6.76 2.18
N ARG A 2 82.52 5.59 2.00
CA ARG A 2 81.58 4.92 2.92
C ARG A 2 80.14 5.43 2.76
N HIS A 3 79.28 4.48 2.40
CA HIS A 3 77.81 4.39 2.52
C HIS A 3 76.98 5.10 1.45
N SER A 4 76.34 4.40 0.51
CA SER A 4 75.24 3.41 0.62
C SER A 4 73.98 3.93 1.32
N ARG A 5 72.96 4.23 0.52
CA ARG A 5 71.53 3.90 0.73
C ARG A 5 70.95 3.68 -0.69
N MET A 6 70.84 2.47 -1.25
CA MET A 6 69.86 1.40 -0.96
C MET A 6 68.46 1.97 -0.65
N LEU A 7 67.52 1.95 -1.60
CA LEU A 7 66.66 0.84 -2.09
C LEU A 7 65.30 0.90 -1.41
N ALA A 8 64.26 1.22 -2.18
CA ALA A 8 62.93 0.61 -2.07
C ALA A 8 62.07 1.01 -3.28
N SER A 9 61.97 0.09 -4.25
CA SER A 9 60.83 0.01 -5.17
C SER A 9 59.54 -0.16 -4.38
N LEU A 10 58.43 0.42 -4.85
CA LEU A 10 57.13 -0.17 -4.65
C LEU A 10 56.24 0.09 -5.87
N CYS A 11 55.92 -1.03 -6.51
CA CYS A 11 55.03 -1.17 -7.65
C CYS A 11 53.60 -0.70 -7.34
N ALA A 12 52.94 -0.30 -8.41
CA ALA A 12 51.52 -0.01 -8.52
C ALA A 12 50.63 -1.14 -7.98
N ILE A 13 49.55 -0.75 -7.29
CA ILE A 13 48.29 -1.50 -7.28
C ILE A 13 47.19 -0.49 -7.59
N VAL A 14 46.63 -0.64 -8.78
CA VAL A 14 45.37 -0.01 -9.21
C VAL A 14 44.25 -0.77 -8.52
N LEU A 15 43.43 -0.09 -7.72
CA LEU A 15 42.17 -0.62 -7.20
C LEU A 15 41.03 0.25 -7.73
N ALA A 16 40.40 -0.27 -8.79
CA ALA A 16 39.14 0.21 -9.30
C ALA A 16 38.06 0.02 -8.23
N VAL A 17 37.48 1.13 -7.78
CA VAL A 17 36.28 1.12 -6.95
C VAL A 17 35.09 0.83 -7.87
N ALA A 18 34.78 -0.46 -8.03
CA ALA A 18 33.50 -0.88 -8.58
C ALA A 18 32.43 -0.70 -7.49
N GLY A 19 31.71 0.42 -7.56
CA GLY A 19 30.49 0.62 -6.78
C GLY A 19 29.46 -0.41 -7.22
N GLY A 20 29.22 -1.40 -6.36
CA GLY A 20 28.18 -2.40 -6.54
C GLY A 20 26.80 -1.77 -6.38
N LEU A 21 26.24 -1.27 -7.49
CA LEU A 21 24.80 -1.38 -7.69
C LEU A 21 24.51 -2.87 -7.72
N ALA A 22 23.90 -3.40 -6.66
CA ALA A 22 23.31 -4.73 -6.68
C ALA A 22 22.13 -4.70 -7.67
N ALA A 23 22.45 -4.79 -8.96
CA ALA A 23 21.52 -5.15 -9.99
C ALA A 23 20.88 -6.46 -9.55
N SER A 24 19.56 -6.47 -9.49
CA SER A 24 18.77 -7.67 -9.28
C SER A 24 19.30 -8.74 -10.21
N ALA A 25 19.79 -9.86 -9.68
CA ALA A 25 20.17 -10.98 -10.53
C ALA A 25 18.97 -11.30 -11.41
N PRO A 26 19.11 -11.26 -12.76
CA PRO A 26 18.02 -11.67 -13.62
C PRO A 26 17.65 -13.11 -13.24
N ALA A 27 16.35 -13.40 -13.16
CA ALA A 27 15.87 -14.76 -12.93
C ALA A 27 16.67 -15.71 -13.81
N ALA A 28 17.27 -16.74 -13.21
CA ALA A 28 18.09 -17.71 -13.92
C ALA A 28 17.30 -18.20 -15.15
N ALA A 29 17.86 -17.98 -16.34
CA ALA A 29 17.21 -18.31 -17.60
C ALA A 29 16.79 -19.79 -17.58
N GLY A 30 15.47 -20.03 -17.45
CA GLY A 30 14.88 -21.38 -17.38
C GLY A 30 13.95 -21.63 -16.19
N GLN A 31 13.96 -20.82 -15.13
CA GLN A 31 12.97 -20.95 -14.06
C GLN A 31 11.65 -20.27 -14.45
N ARG A 32 10.57 -21.05 -14.51
CA ARG A 32 9.21 -20.52 -14.67
C ARG A 32 8.83 -19.68 -13.45
N CYS A 33 8.12 -18.57 -13.66
CA CYS A 33 7.56 -17.77 -12.57
C CYS A 33 6.57 -18.58 -11.75
N ILE A 34 6.44 -18.25 -10.46
CA ILE A 34 5.43 -18.79 -9.56
C ILE A 34 4.06 -18.44 -10.14
N SER A 35 3.22 -19.44 -10.38
CA SER A 35 1.94 -19.27 -11.08
C SER A 35 0.73 -19.71 -10.28
N THR A 36 0.96 -20.39 -9.16
CA THR A 36 -0.11 -20.87 -8.27
C THR A 36 0.09 -20.39 -6.83
N PRO A 37 -1.00 -20.25 -6.05
CA PRO A 37 -0.93 -19.95 -4.62
C PRO A 37 -0.05 -20.94 -3.83
N SER A 38 -0.13 -22.24 -4.15
CA SER A 38 0.68 -23.28 -3.51
C SER A 38 2.17 -23.14 -3.79
N GLU A 39 2.56 -22.83 -5.03
CA GLU A 39 3.96 -22.55 -5.39
C GLU A 39 4.47 -21.31 -4.65
N TYR A 40 3.62 -20.29 -4.49
CA TYR A 40 3.97 -19.09 -3.73
C TYR A 40 4.23 -19.41 -2.26
N ARG A 41 3.33 -20.17 -1.61
CA ARG A 41 3.53 -20.62 -0.22
C ARG A 41 4.84 -21.42 -0.07
N ALA A 42 5.14 -22.30 -1.01
CA ALA A 42 6.39 -23.07 -0.99
C ALA A 42 7.63 -22.16 -1.08
N ALA A 43 7.62 -21.17 -1.99
CA ALA A 43 8.69 -20.19 -2.10
C ALA A 43 8.84 -19.32 -0.84
N TRP A 44 7.70 -18.90 -0.25
CA TRP A 44 7.67 -18.17 1.01
C TRP A 44 8.31 -18.94 2.17
N GLN A 45 7.96 -20.22 2.31
CA GLN A 45 8.53 -21.11 3.33
C GLN A 45 10.03 -21.33 3.12
N ALA A 46 10.45 -21.52 1.86
CA ALA A 46 11.85 -21.66 1.48
C ALA A 46 12.64 -20.34 1.48
N LYS A 47 12.01 -19.20 1.83
CA LYS A 47 12.61 -17.86 1.77
C LYS A 47 13.23 -17.55 0.40
N GLN A 48 12.58 -17.98 -0.68
CA GLN A 48 13.10 -17.90 -2.04
C GLN A 48 12.49 -16.72 -2.80
N VAL A 49 13.35 -15.86 -3.37
CA VAL A 49 12.92 -14.80 -4.30
C VAL A 49 12.83 -15.38 -5.71
N ARG A 50 11.65 -15.27 -6.33
CA ARG A 50 11.36 -15.70 -7.71
C ARG A 50 10.35 -14.74 -8.33
N CYS A 51 10.33 -14.67 -9.66
CA CYS A 51 9.28 -13.94 -10.34
C CYS A 51 7.90 -14.57 -10.10
N VAL A 52 6.86 -13.76 -10.11
CA VAL A 52 5.47 -14.15 -9.87
C VAL A 52 4.63 -13.82 -11.10
N ALA A 53 3.78 -14.75 -11.51
CA ALA A 53 2.91 -14.57 -12.66
C ALA A 53 1.87 -13.47 -12.39
N PRO A 54 1.50 -12.66 -13.41
CA PRO A 54 0.54 -11.56 -13.25
C PRO A 54 -0.90 -12.03 -12.98
N THR A 55 -1.13 -13.34 -12.90
CA THR A 55 -2.41 -13.95 -12.55
C THR A 55 -2.60 -14.16 -11.06
N LEU A 56 -1.56 -13.92 -10.25
CA LEU A 56 -1.62 -14.00 -8.80
C LEU A 56 -1.80 -12.62 -8.18
N PHE A 57 -2.69 -12.57 -7.19
CA PHE A 57 -3.02 -11.38 -6.42
C PHE A 57 -2.82 -11.69 -4.94
N ALA A 58 -2.72 -10.64 -4.14
CA ALA A 58 -2.61 -10.76 -2.70
C ALA A 58 -3.47 -9.75 -1.98
N THR A 59 -4.03 -10.13 -0.83
CA THR A 59 -4.72 -9.21 0.06
C THR A 59 -4.30 -9.50 1.50
N VAL A 60 -4.08 -8.45 2.27
CA VAL A 60 -3.89 -8.53 3.72
C VAL A 60 -5.26 -8.38 4.37
N HIS A 61 -5.61 -9.31 5.26
CA HIS A 61 -6.91 -9.34 5.95
C HIS A 61 -6.73 -9.77 7.41
N SER A 62 -7.74 -9.52 8.25
CA SER A 62 -7.67 -9.85 9.67
C SER A 62 -7.65 -11.37 9.84
N ARG A 63 -6.82 -11.87 10.76
CA ARG A 63 -6.74 -13.31 11.01
C ARG A 63 -8.10 -13.87 11.42
N GLY A 64 -8.54 -14.89 10.70
CA GLY A 64 -9.82 -15.56 10.92
C GLY A 64 -10.98 -14.97 10.12
N ASP A 65 -10.77 -13.88 9.38
CA ASP A 65 -11.73 -13.42 8.39
C ASP A 65 -11.84 -14.45 7.25
N SER A 66 -13.06 -14.58 6.72
CA SER A 66 -13.36 -15.49 5.60
C SER A 66 -13.47 -14.76 4.26
N PHE A 67 -13.32 -13.44 4.26
CA PHE A 67 -13.41 -12.59 3.08
C PHE A 67 -12.05 -11.98 2.75
N LEU A 68 -11.83 -11.68 1.47
CA LEU A 68 -10.64 -10.95 1.03
C LEU A 68 -10.52 -9.60 1.73
N TYR A 69 -11.66 -8.97 2.03
CA TYR A 69 -11.74 -7.68 2.70
C TYR A 69 -13.03 -7.64 3.54
N PRO A 70 -13.17 -6.79 4.57
CA PRO A 70 -14.33 -6.85 5.46
C PRO A 70 -15.66 -6.88 4.68
N ALA A 71 -16.56 -7.79 5.07
CA ALA A 71 -17.65 -8.25 4.21
C ALA A 71 -18.58 -7.14 3.68
N GLY A 72 -18.74 -6.04 4.43
CA GLY A 72 -19.54 -4.90 4.01
C GLY A 72 -18.96 -4.10 2.83
N PHE A 73 -17.70 -4.32 2.45
CA PHE A 73 -17.11 -3.64 1.30
C PHE A 73 -17.51 -4.28 -0.02
N ALA A 74 -17.87 -3.45 -1.01
CA ALA A 74 -18.18 -3.92 -2.37
C ALA A 74 -16.94 -4.40 -3.13
N TYR A 75 -15.79 -3.78 -2.87
CA TYR A 75 -14.52 -4.12 -3.48
C TYR A 75 -13.46 -4.43 -2.41
N ALA A 76 -12.61 -5.41 -2.71
CA ALA A 76 -11.40 -5.71 -1.93
C ALA A 76 -10.18 -5.04 -2.55
N TRP A 77 -9.30 -4.50 -1.71
CA TRP A 77 -7.98 -4.03 -2.11
C TRP A 77 -7.03 -5.21 -2.33
N ALA A 78 -6.22 -5.15 -3.39
CA ALA A 78 -5.30 -6.22 -3.72
C ALA A 78 -3.96 -5.70 -4.25
N GLY A 79 -2.89 -6.36 -3.85
CA GLY A 79 -1.56 -6.21 -4.42
C GLY A 79 -1.37 -7.05 -5.68
N SER A 80 -0.50 -6.56 -6.56
CA SER A 80 -0.11 -7.23 -7.81
C SER A 80 0.89 -8.38 -7.62
N SER A 81 1.28 -9.02 -8.73
CA SER A 81 2.45 -9.90 -8.77
C SER A 81 3.74 -9.21 -8.34
N ASP A 82 3.90 -7.91 -8.62
CA ASP A 82 5.09 -7.14 -8.22
C ASP A 82 5.15 -7.00 -6.69
N ASN A 83 3.99 -6.85 -6.05
CA ASN A 83 3.87 -6.83 -4.59
C ASN A 83 4.24 -8.20 -4.00
N LEU A 84 3.74 -9.29 -4.59
CA LEU A 84 4.12 -10.65 -4.19
C LEU A 84 5.63 -10.89 -4.31
N GLU A 85 6.28 -10.40 -5.37
CA GLU A 85 7.74 -10.45 -5.49
C GLU A 85 8.46 -9.61 -4.42
N ALA A 86 7.94 -8.42 -4.10
CA ALA A 86 8.43 -7.59 -3.01
C ALA A 86 8.33 -8.32 -1.66
N TYR A 87 7.23 -9.00 -1.38
CA TYR A 87 7.02 -9.75 -0.15
C TYR A 87 7.98 -10.94 -0.03
N LEU A 88 8.29 -11.63 -1.15
CA LEU A 88 9.34 -12.65 -1.17
C LEU A 88 10.72 -12.06 -0.86
N LYS A 89 11.03 -10.84 -1.34
CA LYS A 89 12.28 -10.14 -0.98
C LYS A 89 12.33 -9.81 0.51
N LEU A 90 11.24 -9.34 1.10
CA LEU A 90 11.14 -9.10 2.54
C LEU A 90 11.33 -10.40 3.33
N ARG A 91 10.63 -11.46 2.94
CA ARG A 91 10.74 -12.78 3.58
C ARG A 91 12.13 -13.38 3.47
N HIS A 92 12.81 -13.16 2.34
CA HIS A 92 14.20 -13.58 2.14
C HIS A 92 15.16 -12.83 3.05
N ARG A 93 15.04 -11.49 3.12
CA ARG A 93 15.97 -10.62 3.85
C ARG A 93 15.77 -10.67 5.36
N TYR A 94 14.53 -10.66 5.83
CA TYR A 94 14.17 -10.53 7.25
C TYR A 94 13.48 -11.76 7.80
N GLY A 95 13.61 -12.92 7.16
CA GLY A 95 12.86 -14.12 7.53
C GLY A 95 13.13 -14.67 8.94
N ASP A 96 14.21 -14.21 9.59
CA ASP A 96 14.57 -14.51 10.98
C ASP A 96 14.01 -13.46 11.98
N GLU A 97 13.46 -12.35 11.47
CA GLU A 97 12.74 -11.31 12.21
C GLU A 97 11.28 -11.25 11.72
N PRO A 98 10.42 -12.22 12.06
CA PRO A 98 9.11 -12.40 11.43
C PRO A 98 8.19 -11.18 11.56
N ALA A 99 8.21 -10.47 12.70
CA ALA A 99 7.49 -9.21 12.90
C ALA A 99 7.85 -8.13 11.85
N LYS A 100 9.14 -8.04 11.50
CA LYS A 100 9.65 -7.10 10.50
C LYS A 100 9.16 -7.45 9.10
N VAL A 101 8.98 -8.73 8.79
CA VAL A 101 8.35 -9.14 7.52
C VAL A 101 6.87 -8.76 7.50
N GLY A 102 6.09 -9.11 8.52
CA GLY A 102 4.65 -8.83 8.53
C GLY A 102 4.35 -7.34 8.54
N VAL A 103 4.95 -6.57 9.46
CA VAL A 103 4.79 -5.11 9.49
C VAL A 103 5.33 -4.45 8.23
N GLY A 104 6.42 -4.99 7.63
CA GLY A 104 6.89 -4.56 6.32
C GLY A 104 5.84 -4.71 5.23
N ILE A 105 5.14 -5.84 5.18
CA ILE A 105 4.05 -6.07 4.20
C ILE A 105 2.89 -5.11 4.45
N LEU A 106 2.45 -4.93 5.70
CA LEU A 106 1.39 -3.99 6.08
C LEU A 106 1.74 -2.54 5.70
N SER A 107 2.97 -2.11 5.97
CA SER A 107 3.49 -0.81 5.55
C SER A 107 3.45 -0.68 4.02
N TYR A 108 3.90 -1.73 3.32
CA TYR A 108 3.98 -1.76 1.86
C TYR A 108 2.61 -1.67 1.18
N VAL A 109 1.55 -2.21 1.80
CA VAL A 109 0.16 -2.08 1.29
C VAL A 109 -0.56 -0.82 1.77
N GLY A 110 0.10 0.06 2.54
CA GLY A 110 -0.47 1.35 2.93
C GLY A 110 -1.32 1.34 4.20
N PHE A 111 -1.08 0.43 5.16
CA PHE A 111 -1.74 0.52 6.46
C PHE A 111 -1.18 1.70 7.27
N PRO A 112 -2.03 2.59 7.82
CA PRO A 112 -1.62 3.60 8.79
C PRO A 112 -1.59 3.04 10.22
N GLY A 113 -1.03 3.81 11.17
CA GLY A 113 -1.11 3.49 12.62
C GLY A 113 -0.41 2.19 13.01
N LEU A 114 0.62 1.79 12.28
CA LEU A 114 1.30 0.51 12.48
C LEU A 114 2.16 0.47 13.73
N GLU A 115 2.38 1.58 14.41
CA GLU A 115 3.06 1.63 15.70
C GLU A 115 2.20 0.94 16.77
N SER A 116 0.89 1.18 16.78
CA SER A 116 -0.04 0.70 17.80
C SER A 116 -0.92 -0.47 17.35
N TRP A 117 -0.90 -0.84 16.06
CA TRP A 117 -1.77 -1.87 15.49
C TRP A 117 -1.68 -3.22 16.23
N PRO A 118 -2.74 -3.67 16.92
CA PRO A 118 -2.70 -4.89 17.75
C PRO A 118 -3.27 -6.13 17.06
N TYR A 119 -3.95 -5.96 15.91
CA TYR A 119 -4.77 -7.01 15.34
C TYR A 119 -3.93 -7.97 14.48
N PRO A 120 -3.96 -9.29 14.74
CA PRO A 120 -3.25 -10.26 13.92
C PRO A 120 -3.76 -10.25 12.47
N MET A 121 -2.85 -10.35 11.52
CA MET A 121 -3.15 -10.29 10.09
C MET A 121 -2.65 -11.52 9.35
N ASP A 122 -3.32 -11.87 8.26
CA ASP A 122 -2.89 -12.90 7.34
C ASP A 122 -2.77 -12.33 5.91
N LEU A 123 -1.93 -12.97 5.09
CA LEU A 123 -1.73 -12.66 3.68
C LEU A 123 -2.40 -13.76 2.83
N ALA A 124 -3.55 -13.44 2.25
CA ALA A 124 -4.19 -14.27 1.26
C ALA A 124 -3.47 -14.08 -0.08
N VAL A 125 -3.05 -15.18 -0.72
CA VAL A 125 -2.51 -15.20 -2.08
C VAL A 125 -3.39 -16.09 -2.94
N TYR A 126 -3.87 -15.60 -4.07
CA TYR A 126 -4.95 -16.24 -4.81
C TYR A 126 -4.93 -15.95 -6.30
N THR A 127 -5.77 -16.69 -7.02
CA THR A 127 -6.13 -16.43 -8.42
C THR A 127 -7.57 -15.96 -8.50
N LEU A 128 -7.92 -15.20 -9.54
CA LEU A 128 -9.28 -14.73 -9.75
C LEU A 128 -10.14 -15.75 -10.50
N PRO A 129 -11.46 -15.83 -10.21
CA PRO A 129 -12.40 -16.57 -11.04
C PRO A 129 -12.36 -16.12 -12.50
N ARG A 130 -12.69 -17.04 -13.41
CA ARG A 130 -12.74 -16.73 -14.85
C ARG A 130 -13.74 -15.59 -15.11
N GLY A 131 -13.29 -14.55 -15.82
CA GLY A 131 -14.11 -13.39 -16.18
C GLY A 131 -14.15 -12.29 -15.11
N VAL A 132 -13.56 -12.53 -13.93
CA VAL A 132 -13.32 -11.48 -12.93
C VAL A 132 -12.00 -10.79 -13.25
N HIS A 133 -12.04 -9.46 -13.27
CA HIS A 133 -10.88 -8.64 -13.61
C HIS A 133 -10.61 -7.63 -12.49
N ALA A 134 -9.35 -7.60 -12.05
CA ALA A 134 -8.82 -6.53 -11.22
C ALA A 134 -8.82 -5.19 -11.98
N LYS A 135 -9.08 -4.10 -11.27
CA LYS A 135 -9.10 -2.74 -11.80
C LYS A 135 -8.08 -1.89 -11.06
N VAL A 136 -7.37 -1.04 -11.78
CA VAL A 136 -6.47 -0.05 -11.18
C VAL A 136 -7.34 1.02 -10.49
N PRO A 137 -7.19 1.27 -9.17
CA PRO A 137 -8.04 2.16 -8.38
C PRO A 137 -7.68 3.63 -8.59
N THR A 138 -7.72 4.07 -9.85
CA THR A 138 -7.60 5.50 -10.18
C THR A 138 -8.87 6.25 -9.80
N PHE A 139 -8.79 7.56 -9.55
CA PHE A 139 -10.01 8.36 -9.31
C PHE A 139 -10.99 8.27 -10.49
N ALA A 140 -10.49 8.24 -11.73
CA ALA A 140 -11.33 8.00 -12.90
C ALA A 140 -11.98 6.61 -12.94
N ALA A 141 -11.28 5.58 -12.44
CA ALA A 141 -11.87 4.25 -12.31
C ALA A 141 -12.98 4.26 -11.25
N TRP A 142 -12.72 4.80 -10.06
CA TRP A 142 -13.73 4.96 -9.01
C TRP A 142 -14.95 5.71 -9.51
N TYR A 143 -14.75 6.86 -10.16
CA TYR A 143 -15.82 7.66 -10.75
C TYR A 143 -16.74 6.84 -11.68
N ARG A 144 -16.20 5.87 -12.42
CA ARG A 144 -16.99 4.99 -13.30
C ARG A 144 -17.66 3.83 -12.56
N LEU A 145 -17.14 3.44 -11.40
CA LEU A 145 -17.67 2.30 -10.63
C LEU A 145 -18.90 2.68 -9.80
N VAL A 146 -19.02 3.93 -9.37
CA VAL A 146 -20.02 4.31 -8.35
C VAL A 146 -21.05 5.36 -8.82
N ASP A 147 -20.92 5.91 -10.04
CA ASP A 147 -21.84 6.90 -10.66
C ASP A 147 -22.65 7.79 -9.70
N LEU A 148 -21.96 8.68 -8.97
CA LEU A 148 -22.53 9.49 -7.91
C LEU A 148 -22.91 10.91 -8.37
N GLY A 149 -23.25 11.11 -9.65
CA GLY A 149 -23.60 12.43 -10.19
C GLY A 149 -22.52 13.52 -10.01
N ILE A 150 -21.27 13.14 -9.68
CA ILE A 150 -20.16 14.07 -9.49
C ILE A 150 -19.84 14.73 -10.85
N PRO A 151 -19.73 16.06 -10.97
CA PRO A 151 -19.33 16.71 -12.21
C PRO A 151 -17.90 16.33 -12.60
N ARG A 152 -17.65 16.14 -13.89
CA ARG A 152 -16.28 15.86 -14.40
C ARG A 152 -15.25 16.93 -14.01
N ALA A 153 -15.69 18.16 -13.72
CA ALA A 153 -14.81 19.23 -13.24
C ALA A 153 -14.20 18.89 -11.87
N ALA A 154 -15.00 18.34 -10.95
CA ALA A 154 -14.56 17.90 -9.63
C ALA A 154 -13.57 16.73 -9.72
N LEU A 155 -13.82 15.76 -10.60
CA LEU A 155 -12.86 14.67 -10.86
C LEU A 155 -11.52 15.22 -11.36
N ARG A 156 -11.54 16.14 -12.34
CA ARG A 156 -10.30 16.74 -12.86
C ARG A 156 -9.56 17.58 -11.83
N GLU A 157 -10.29 18.24 -10.93
CA GLU A 157 -9.71 18.97 -9.82
C GLU A 157 -8.98 18.02 -8.87
N LEU A 158 -9.65 16.94 -8.45
CA LEU A 158 -9.06 15.91 -7.60
C LEU A 158 -7.80 15.30 -8.25
N GLU A 159 -7.88 14.87 -9.51
CA GLU A 159 -6.73 14.32 -10.24
C GLU A 159 -5.57 15.33 -10.34
N ARG A 160 -5.86 16.63 -10.53
CA ARG A 160 -4.84 17.67 -10.58
C ARG A 160 -4.16 17.88 -9.24
N SER A 161 -4.89 17.81 -8.12
CA SER A 161 -4.31 17.95 -6.79
C SER A 161 -3.25 16.87 -6.52
N TYR A 162 -3.54 15.63 -6.93
CA TYR A 162 -2.60 14.51 -6.77
C TYR A 162 -1.48 14.50 -7.83
N ALA A 163 -1.74 15.01 -9.05
CA ALA A 163 -0.72 15.10 -10.09
C ALA A 163 0.28 16.26 -9.90
N ARG A 164 0.00 17.21 -9.01
CA ARG A 164 0.81 18.42 -8.78
C ARG A 164 1.49 18.47 -7.42
N ILE A 165 1.59 17.32 -6.75
CA ILE A 165 2.34 17.18 -5.51
C ILE A 165 3.78 17.66 -5.75
N GLY A 166 4.22 18.63 -4.94
CA GLY A 166 5.57 19.18 -4.98
C GLY A 166 6.65 18.15 -4.64
N ARG A 167 7.91 18.51 -4.85
CA ARG A 167 9.05 17.60 -4.64
C ARG A 167 9.12 17.00 -3.23
N ASP A 168 8.78 17.82 -2.24
CA ASP A 168 8.86 17.48 -0.80
C ASP A 168 7.46 17.32 -0.18
N GLN A 169 6.42 17.29 -1.01
CA GLN A 169 5.05 16.98 -0.62
C GLN A 169 4.72 15.54 -0.99
N ASP A 170 3.70 14.98 -0.36
CA ASP A 170 3.19 13.65 -0.65
C ASP A 170 1.66 13.58 -0.75
N VAL A 171 1.16 12.35 -0.78
CA VAL A 171 -0.24 11.99 -1.01
C VAL A 171 -1.15 12.54 0.10
N VAL A 172 -0.64 12.64 1.33
CA VAL A 172 -1.41 13.18 2.46
C VAL A 172 -1.51 14.70 2.37
N ASP A 173 -0.51 15.39 1.80
CA ASP A 173 -0.62 16.84 1.52
C ASP A 173 -1.68 17.11 0.44
N ALA A 174 -1.79 16.24 -0.56
CA ALA A 174 -2.87 16.33 -1.54
C ALA A 174 -4.24 16.09 -0.91
N PHE A 175 -4.33 15.14 0.04
CA PHE A 175 -5.56 14.90 0.80
C PHE A 175 -5.94 16.12 1.64
N GLU A 176 -5.01 16.67 2.42
CA GLU A 176 -5.23 17.89 3.20
C GLU A 176 -5.67 19.05 2.30
N HIS A 177 -5.01 19.25 1.16
CA HIS A 177 -5.37 20.32 0.23
C HIS A 177 -6.80 20.19 -0.33
N VAL A 178 -7.25 18.95 -0.58
CA VAL A 178 -8.59 18.68 -1.13
C VAL A 178 -9.68 18.70 -0.07
N THR A 179 -9.36 18.39 1.18
CA THR A 179 -10.36 18.09 2.22
C THR A 179 -10.31 19.05 3.40
N GLY A 180 -9.28 19.88 3.52
CA GLY A 180 -9.00 20.73 4.69
C GLY A 180 -8.46 19.97 5.91
N CYS A 181 -8.53 18.63 5.92
CA CYS A 181 -8.14 17.84 7.09
C CYS A 181 -6.62 17.90 7.31
N ARG A 182 -6.20 18.42 8.46
CA ARG A 182 -4.79 18.61 8.80
C ARG A 182 -4.00 17.30 8.75
N ARG A 183 -2.91 17.32 8.00
CA ARG A 183 -2.01 16.17 7.79
C ARG A 183 -1.56 15.53 9.10
N ASP A 184 -1.00 16.34 10.01
CA ASP A 184 -0.36 15.83 11.23
C ASP A 184 -1.37 15.11 12.13
N ASP A 185 -2.60 15.60 12.20
CA ASP A 185 -3.66 14.97 12.97
C ASP A 185 -4.11 13.64 12.34
N LEU A 186 -4.25 13.59 11.00
CA LEU A 186 -4.57 12.34 10.28
C LEU A 186 -3.49 11.27 10.52
N LEU A 187 -2.21 11.65 10.47
CA LEU A 187 -1.09 10.75 10.74
C LEU A 187 -1.00 10.33 12.20
N ALA A 188 -1.48 11.15 13.14
CA ALA A 188 -1.64 10.80 14.54
C ALA A 188 -2.88 9.90 14.82
N GLY A 189 -3.66 9.57 13.79
CA GLY A 189 -4.83 8.70 13.90
C GLY A 189 -6.14 9.41 14.24
N ALA A 190 -6.20 10.74 14.10
CA ALA A 190 -7.45 11.47 14.28
C ALA A 190 -8.46 11.10 13.19
N PHE A 191 -9.71 10.92 13.59
CA PHE A 191 -10.81 10.78 12.64
C PHE A 191 -11.14 12.15 12.00
N PRO A 192 -11.50 12.19 10.70
CA PRO A 192 -11.87 13.44 10.05
C PRO A 192 -12.97 14.20 10.79
N SER A 193 -12.69 15.46 11.12
CA SER A 193 -13.57 16.31 11.92
C SER A 193 -13.25 17.79 11.72
N ALA A 194 -14.15 18.65 12.17
CA ALA A 194 -13.93 20.10 12.16
C ALA A 194 -12.74 20.51 13.06
N ASP A 195 -12.47 19.77 14.13
CA ASP A 195 -11.36 20.03 15.08
C ASP A 195 -9.99 19.89 14.43
N ILE A 196 -9.88 19.04 13.41
CA ILE A 196 -8.68 18.88 12.59
C ILE A 196 -8.74 19.70 11.30
N GLY A 197 -9.69 20.63 11.17
CA GLY A 197 -9.76 21.59 10.06
C GLY A 197 -10.43 21.09 8.78
N CYS A 198 -11.04 19.91 8.78
CA CYS A 198 -11.73 19.40 7.59
C CYS A 198 -12.82 20.37 7.09
N ASP A 199 -12.89 20.54 5.77
CA ASP A 199 -13.85 21.41 5.09
C ASP A 199 -15.29 20.91 5.29
N ALA A 200 -16.23 21.86 5.34
CA ALA A 200 -17.65 21.56 5.50
C ALA A 200 -18.19 20.64 4.40
N ASP A 201 -17.81 20.86 3.12
CA ASP A 201 -18.27 20.00 2.01
C ASP A 201 -17.81 18.53 2.18
N PHE A 202 -16.62 18.32 2.77
CA PHE A 202 -16.10 16.98 3.06
C PHE A 202 -16.88 16.33 4.21
N LEU A 203 -17.06 17.04 5.32
CA LEU A 203 -17.76 16.54 6.51
C LEU A 203 -19.26 16.29 6.25
N ASP A 204 -19.91 17.18 5.50
CA ASP A 204 -21.31 17.01 5.09
C ASP A 204 -21.47 15.79 4.17
N ALA A 205 -20.49 15.52 3.30
CA ALA A 205 -20.49 14.35 2.44
C ALA A 205 -20.28 13.05 3.23
N LEU A 206 -19.38 13.03 4.22
CA LEU A 206 -19.23 11.89 5.14
C LEU A 206 -20.55 11.62 5.89
N THR A 207 -21.16 12.68 6.42
CA THR A 207 -22.41 12.59 7.17
C THR A 207 -23.54 12.05 6.29
N ALA A 208 -23.66 12.53 5.05
CA ALA A 208 -24.67 12.06 4.10
C ALA A 208 -24.45 10.61 3.65
N ALA A 209 -23.19 10.16 3.54
CA ALA A 209 -22.87 8.76 3.24
C ALA A 209 -23.27 7.82 4.40
N GLY A 210 -23.21 8.32 5.64
CA GLY A 210 -23.56 7.57 6.84
C GLY A 210 -22.43 6.61 7.28
N PRO A 211 -22.76 5.54 8.04
CA PRO A 211 -21.74 4.64 8.58
C PRO A 211 -20.93 3.95 7.48
N SER A 212 -19.63 3.76 7.76
CA SER A 212 -18.71 3.02 6.89
C SER A 212 -18.93 1.51 7.03
N PRO A 213 -18.40 0.69 6.09
CA PRO A 213 -18.43 -0.76 6.27
C PRO A 213 -17.67 -1.28 7.50
N TYR A 214 -16.71 -0.50 8.03
CA TYR A 214 -16.08 -0.81 9.32
C TYR A 214 -17.04 -0.66 10.51
N GLU A 215 -18.12 0.09 10.35
CA GLU A 215 -19.17 0.32 11.35
C GLU A 215 -20.39 -0.57 11.11
N GLY A 216 -20.26 -1.59 10.25
CA GLY A 216 -21.31 -2.57 9.95
C GLY A 216 -22.27 -2.16 8.82
N ALA A 217 -21.94 -1.13 8.04
CA ALA A 217 -22.68 -0.77 6.83
C ALA A 217 -22.21 -1.58 5.60
N GLU A 218 -22.89 -1.36 4.47
CA GLU A 218 -22.49 -1.90 3.16
C GLU A 218 -22.02 -0.74 2.27
N SER A 219 -20.94 -0.92 1.48
CA SER A 219 -20.46 0.11 0.54
C SER A 219 -21.56 0.58 -0.40
N THR A 220 -22.38 -0.35 -0.90
CA THR A 220 -23.49 -0.05 -1.82
C THR A 220 -24.53 0.84 -1.15
N GLN A 221 -24.86 0.58 0.12
CA GLN A 221 -25.76 1.42 0.90
C GLN A 221 -25.12 2.78 1.21
N CYS A 222 -23.84 2.81 1.56
CA CYS A 222 -23.10 4.04 1.82
C CYS A 222 -23.09 4.98 0.59
N PHE A 223 -22.83 4.42 -0.61
CA PHE A 223 -22.92 5.18 -1.86
C PHE A 223 -24.34 5.65 -2.16
N ALA A 224 -25.36 4.80 -1.95
CA ALA A 224 -26.75 5.17 -2.15
C ALA A 224 -27.21 6.28 -1.20
N ASN A 225 -26.80 6.21 0.07
CA ASN A 225 -27.08 7.25 1.07
C ASN A 225 -26.51 8.61 0.63
N PHE A 226 -25.25 8.63 0.20
CA PHE A 226 -24.65 9.85 -0.33
C PHE A 226 -25.46 10.41 -1.50
N ASP A 227 -25.83 9.56 -2.47
CA ASP A 227 -26.55 10.01 -3.65
C ASP A 227 -27.93 10.59 -3.30
N GLU A 228 -28.66 9.98 -2.38
CA GLU A 228 -29.99 10.39 -1.93
C GLU A 228 -29.98 11.61 -1.00
N GLN A 229 -29.02 11.67 -0.08
CA GLN A 229 -29.06 12.60 1.07
C GLN A 229 -28.16 13.82 0.90
N TYR A 230 -27.12 13.73 0.05
CA TYR A 230 -26.16 14.83 -0.08
C TYR A 230 -26.70 15.96 -0.96
N ALA A 231 -27.10 17.05 -0.30
CA ALA A 231 -27.56 18.30 -0.93
C ALA A 231 -26.44 19.34 -1.15
N GLY A 232 -25.21 19.04 -0.71
CA GLY A 232 -24.06 19.93 -0.81
C GLY A 232 -23.44 20.01 -2.21
N ARG A 233 -22.29 20.69 -2.30
CA ARG A 233 -21.57 20.80 -3.57
C ARG A 233 -20.85 19.50 -3.87
N ARG A 234 -21.23 18.82 -4.96
CA ARG A 234 -20.53 17.63 -5.48
C ARG A 234 -19.16 18.00 -6.08
N ASN A 235 -18.22 18.45 -5.25
CA ASN A 235 -16.87 18.88 -5.62
C ASN A 235 -15.81 17.79 -5.33
N ALA A 236 -14.53 18.13 -5.46
CA ALA A 236 -13.43 17.20 -5.21
C ALA A 236 -13.41 16.68 -3.75
N ALA A 237 -13.72 17.56 -2.78
CA ALA A 237 -13.82 17.20 -1.37
C ALA A 237 -14.93 16.17 -1.12
N ALA A 238 -16.14 16.39 -1.67
CA ALA A 238 -17.25 15.44 -1.56
C ALA A 238 -16.95 14.09 -2.21
N LEU A 239 -16.33 14.07 -3.40
CA LEU A 239 -15.86 12.82 -4.02
C LEU A 239 -14.80 12.12 -3.15
N ARG A 240 -13.90 12.88 -2.52
CA ARG A 240 -12.89 12.31 -1.64
C ARG A 240 -13.49 11.71 -0.37
N ALA A 241 -14.47 12.37 0.21
CA ALA A 241 -15.21 11.94 1.40
C ALA A 241 -15.94 10.62 1.15
N VAL A 242 -16.72 10.52 0.07
CA VAL A 242 -17.51 9.30 -0.20
C VAL A 242 -16.60 8.10 -0.51
N LEU A 243 -15.47 8.29 -1.18
CA LEU A 243 -14.50 7.20 -1.39
C LEU A 243 -13.79 6.79 -0.09
N TYR A 244 -13.47 7.76 0.78
CA TYR A 244 -12.92 7.50 2.10
C TYR A 244 -13.91 6.67 2.94
N GLN A 245 -15.16 7.11 3.03
CA GLN A 245 -16.18 6.50 3.88
C GLN A 245 -16.66 5.14 3.38
N CYS A 246 -16.95 5.03 2.09
CA CYS A 246 -17.66 3.88 1.55
C CYS A 246 -16.73 2.77 1.05
N GLN A 247 -15.44 3.02 0.85
CA GLN A 247 -14.57 2.06 0.14
C GLN A 247 -13.12 2.03 0.63
N ASP A 248 -12.83 2.58 1.81
CA ASP A 248 -11.50 2.67 2.41
C ASP A 248 -10.44 3.21 1.46
N ALA A 249 -10.81 4.18 0.63
CA ALA A 249 -9.80 5.01 -0.02
C ALA A 249 -9.29 6.01 1.02
N GLY A 250 -8.51 5.56 2.01
CA GLY A 250 -7.97 6.38 3.10
C GLY A 250 -7.00 7.47 2.62
N PHE A 251 -6.52 8.35 3.50
CA PHE A 251 -5.66 9.48 3.13
C PHE A 251 -4.31 9.10 2.49
N LEU A 252 -3.91 7.82 2.58
CA LEU A 252 -2.75 7.25 1.88
C LEU A 252 -3.06 6.81 0.44
N ASN A 253 -4.32 6.75 0.04
CA ASN A 253 -4.69 6.35 -1.33
C ASN A 253 -4.22 7.39 -2.35
N THR A 254 -3.48 6.92 -3.35
CA THR A 254 -2.81 7.77 -4.34
C THR A 254 -3.70 8.17 -5.50
N GLY A 255 -4.80 7.46 -5.73
CA GLY A 255 -5.63 7.61 -6.92
C GLY A 255 -4.89 7.30 -8.24
N ALA A 256 -3.73 6.63 -8.16
CA ALA A 256 -2.89 6.27 -9.30
C ALA A 256 -2.67 4.75 -9.45
N GLY A 257 -3.19 3.94 -8.50
CA GLY A 257 -3.01 2.49 -8.49
C GLY A 257 -1.60 2.04 -8.12
N ILE A 258 -0.92 2.84 -7.33
CA ILE A 258 0.36 2.51 -6.71
C ILE A 258 0.18 2.79 -5.22
N GLY A 259 0.63 1.88 -4.36
CA GLY A 259 0.56 2.07 -2.92
C GLY A 259 1.49 3.17 -2.42
N TYR A 260 1.19 3.69 -1.25
CA TYR A 260 1.98 4.72 -0.59
C TYR A 260 1.89 4.56 0.93
N ASN A 261 2.97 4.87 1.63
CA ASN A 261 2.95 4.99 3.08
C ASN A 261 3.92 6.09 3.54
N THR A 262 3.68 6.70 4.70
CA THR A 262 4.61 7.68 5.27
C THR A 262 5.77 7.03 6.00
N TYR A 263 5.65 5.75 6.37
CA TYR A 263 6.72 4.92 6.92
C TYR A 263 7.87 4.70 5.93
N ALA A 264 8.98 4.16 6.44
CA ALA A 264 10.09 3.69 5.61
C ALA A 264 9.61 2.57 4.67
N ASP A 265 9.92 2.68 3.38
CA ASP A 265 9.77 1.55 2.46
C ASP A 265 10.71 0.42 2.94
N PRO A 266 10.17 -0.77 3.26
CA PRO A 266 10.93 -1.86 3.85
C PRO A 266 11.98 -2.49 2.91
N LEU A 267 11.94 -2.17 1.62
CA LEU A 267 12.94 -2.62 0.65
C LEU A 267 14.14 -1.67 0.54
N ILE A 268 14.03 -0.46 1.07
CA ILE A 268 15.08 0.57 1.02
C ILE A 268 15.78 0.66 2.38
N CYS A 269 17.09 0.45 2.39
CA CYS A 269 17.92 0.56 3.59
C CYS A 269 18.20 2.04 3.93
N ALA A 270 17.18 2.74 4.41
CA ALA A 270 17.30 4.10 4.94
C ALA A 270 16.12 4.40 5.89
N PRO A 271 16.32 5.25 6.92
CA PRO A 271 15.22 5.78 7.73
C PRO A 271 14.18 6.50 6.87
N ALA A 272 12.92 6.53 7.32
CA ALA A 272 11.81 7.17 6.61
C ALA A 272 12.12 8.63 6.26
N ALA A 273 12.72 9.38 7.19
CA ALA A 273 13.11 10.78 7.00
C ALA A 273 14.23 10.99 5.96
N ALA A 274 14.99 9.95 5.61
CA ALA A 274 16.04 10.00 4.59
C ALA A 274 15.56 9.47 3.22
N GLN A 275 14.35 8.88 3.17
CA GLN A 275 13.74 8.46 1.92
C GLN A 275 12.99 9.62 1.28
N SER A 276 13.23 9.85 -0.02
CA SER A 276 12.40 10.78 -0.79
C SER A 276 10.94 10.31 -0.82
N VAL A 277 10.00 11.22 -1.06
CA VAL A 277 8.58 10.86 -1.23
C VAL A 277 8.40 9.78 -2.30
N ARG A 278 9.12 9.89 -3.43
CA ARG A 278 9.06 8.89 -4.51
C ARG A 278 9.52 7.50 -4.07
N GLN A 279 10.47 7.43 -3.15
CA GLN A 279 10.95 6.16 -2.59
C GLN A 279 9.95 5.49 -1.65
N ARG A 280 8.92 6.22 -1.19
CA ARG A 280 7.85 5.72 -0.33
C ARG A 280 6.60 5.25 -1.11
N TYR A 281 6.61 5.39 -2.44
CA TYR A 281 5.64 4.71 -3.29
C TYR A 281 6.04 3.24 -3.43
N THR A 282 5.07 2.35 -3.28
CA THR A 282 5.30 0.91 -3.16
C THR A 282 4.87 0.17 -4.43
N GLY A 283 4.19 -0.97 -4.30
CA GLY A 283 3.78 -1.81 -5.42
C GLY A 283 2.48 -1.35 -6.07
N HIS A 284 2.11 -2.01 -7.16
CA HIS A 284 0.85 -1.75 -7.85
C HIS A 284 -0.35 -2.26 -7.04
N GLU A 285 -1.36 -1.41 -6.94
CA GLU A 285 -2.61 -1.70 -6.25
C GLU A 285 -3.74 -1.93 -7.26
N PHE A 286 -4.65 -2.81 -6.86
CA PHE A 286 -5.85 -3.14 -7.57
C PHE A 286 -7.04 -3.12 -6.63
N VAL A 287 -8.23 -2.98 -7.22
CA VAL A 287 -9.49 -3.35 -6.61
C VAL A 287 -10.20 -4.39 -7.44
N LEU A 288 -10.89 -5.29 -6.75
CA LEU A 288 -11.63 -6.40 -7.35
C LEU A 288 -12.91 -6.65 -6.53
N PRO A 289 -13.95 -7.28 -7.10
CA PRO A 289 -15.17 -7.57 -6.36
C PRO A 289 -14.84 -8.33 -5.07
N ASN A 290 -15.36 -7.84 -3.93
CA ASN A 290 -15.12 -8.52 -2.66
C ASN A 290 -15.75 -9.93 -2.71
N ALA A 291 -15.05 -10.91 -2.17
CA ALA A 291 -15.43 -12.31 -2.23
C ALA A 291 -14.91 -13.04 -1.00
N SER A 292 -15.60 -14.11 -0.64
CA SER A 292 -15.11 -15.04 0.37
C SER A 292 -13.95 -15.88 -0.20
N LEU A 293 -13.00 -16.26 0.66
CA LEU A 293 -11.82 -17.02 0.28
C LEU A 293 -12.17 -18.39 -0.33
N ASP A 294 -13.29 -18.99 0.07
CA ASP A 294 -13.80 -20.27 -0.44
C ASP A 294 -14.45 -20.16 -1.83
N GLN A 295 -14.79 -18.95 -2.29
CA GLN A 295 -15.29 -18.70 -3.65
C GLN A 295 -14.16 -18.53 -4.68
N LEU A 296 -12.90 -18.47 -4.23
CA LEU A 296 -11.74 -18.32 -5.10
C LEU A 296 -11.32 -19.68 -5.69
N PRO A 297 -10.89 -19.74 -6.97
CA PRO A 297 -10.47 -21.00 -7.59
C PRO A 297 -9.30 -21.68 -6.88
N ALA A 298 -8.40 -20.86 -6.34
CA ALA A 298 -7.28 -21.29 -5.51
C ALA A 298 -6.85 -20.11 -4.64
N ALA A 299 -6.63 -20.39 -3.35
CA ALA A 299 -6.10 -19.44 -2.39
C ALA A 299 -5.20 -20.16 -1.38
N VAL A 300 -4.23 -19.43 -0.83
CA VAL A 300 -3.48 -19.82 0.37
C VAL A 300 -3.48 -18.65 1.32
N ASP A 301 -3.60 -18.94 2.61
CA ASP A 301 -3.49 -17.93 3.65
C ASP A 301 -2.21 -18.09 4.49
N ILE A 302 -1.41 -17.04 4.54
CA ILE A 302 -0.09 -17.04 5.17
C ILE A 302 -0.14 -16.14 6.41
N PRO A 303 0.02 -16.71 7.62
CA PRO A 303 0.06 -15.90 8.82
C PRO A 303 1.19 -14.87 8.81
N LEU A 304 0.84 -13.61 9.07
CA LEU A 304 1.81 -12.55 9.31
C LEU A 304 1.99 -12.39 10.81
N ASP A 305 3.24 -12.44 11.25
CA ASP A 305 3.63 -11.97 12.57
C ASP A 305 3.85 -10.47 12.47
N ILE A 306 3.24 -9.70 13.36
CA ILE A 306 3.37 -8.24 13.41
C ILE A 306 4.10 -7.77 14.68
N GLY A 307 4.54 -8.68 15.54
CA GLY A 307 5.17 -8.36 16.82
C GLY A 307 4.28 -7.55 17.77
N GLU A 308 4.87 -7.15 18.90
CA GLU A 308 4.17 -6.36 19.91
C GLU A 308 3.96 -4.89 19.47
N PRO A 309 2.79 -4.30 19.73
CA PRO A 309 2.58 -2.86 19.56
C PRO A 309 3.63 -2.03 20.31
N GLY A 310 4.09 -0.95 19.68
CA GLY A 310 5.13 -0.05 20.19
C GLY A 310 6.56 -0.59 20.04
N GLN A 311 6.76 -1.84 19.59
CA GLN A 311 8.08 -2.45 19.40
C GLN A 311 8.45 -2.59 17.92
N ARG A 312 8.24 -1.51 17.15
CA ARG A 312 8.39 -1.51 15.69
C ARG A 312 9.25 -0.33 15.19
N PRO A 313 10.48 -0.12 15.72
CA PRO A 313 11.28 1.06 15.42
C PRO A 313 11.63 1.19 13.92
N TYR A 314 11.72 0.06 13.22
CA TYR A 314 12.03 0.00 11.79
C TYR A 314 11.00 0.69 10.87
N LEU A 315 9.79 0.97 11.35
CA LEU A 315 8.80 1.80 10.63
C LEU A 315 9.33 3.21 10.34
N HIS A 316 10.18 3.75 11.23
CA HIS A 316 10.75 5.09 11.09
C HIS A 316 12.27 5.07 10.91
N GLU A 317 12.97 4.20 11.63
CA GLU A 317 14.43 4.08 11.60
C GLU A 317 14.94 3.35 10.35
N GLY A 318 14.05 2.64 9.64
CA GLY A 318 14.39 1.83 8.48
C GLY A 318 14.52 0.35 8.82
N TYR A 319 14.42 -0.49 7.80
CA TYR A 319 14.46 -1.96 7.94
C TYR A 319 15.89 -2.52 7.89
N CYS A 320 16.88 -1.67 7.71
CA CYS A 320 18.30 -1.97 7.85
C CYS A 320 18.82 -0.97 8.89
#